data_AF-A0A7C1SDS8-F1
#
_entry.id   AF-A0A7C1SDS8-F1
#
_cell.length_a   1.000
_cell.length_b   1.000
_cell.length_c   1.000
_cell.angle_alpha   90.00
_cell.angle_beta   90.00
_cell.angle_gamma   90.00
#
_symmetry.space_group_name_H-M   'P 1'
#
loop_
_entity.id
_entity.type
_entity.pdbx_description
1 polymer ?
#
loop_
_entity_poly.entity_id
_entity_poly.type
_entity_poly.pdbx_seq_one_letter_code
_entity_poly.pdbx_strand_id
1 'polypeptide(L)'
;HYVKLMLCAGLVHGDLSEFNVLVDEYGPVIIDLPQAVDAAANNNAERMLARDVNNMTSYYALFAPELKGTQYAKEIWALYEEGELHPEVELTGHFEESTQAADVDVVLQEIQAALTEELERQERLREAEELA
;
A
#
# COMPACT_ATOMS: atom_id res chain seq x y z
N HIS A 1 14.48 -5.60 3.06
CA HIS A 1 14.13 -7.00 3.41
C HIS A 1 12.98 -7.08 4.41
N TYR A 2 13.15 -6.70 5.68
CA TYR A 2 12.11 -6.89 6.71
C TYR A 2 10.79 -6.17 6.45
N VAL A 3 10.82 -4.93 5.94
CA VAL A 3 9.59 -4.21 5.55
C VAL A 3 8.79 -4.97 4.49
N LYS A 4 9.47 -5.62 3.53
CA LYS A 4 8.82 -6.49 2.54
C LYS A 4 8.13 -7.66 3.22
N LEU A 5 8.79 -8.32 4.18
CA LEU A 5 8.18 -9.45 4.89
C LEU A 5 6.95 -9.03 5.69
N MET A 6 6.98 -7.87 6.34
CA MET A 6 5.81 -7.32 7.02
C MET A 6 4.66 -7.09 6.05
N LEU A 7 4.93 -6.48 4.90
CA LEU A 7 3.90 -6.24 3.88
C LEU A 7 3.37 -7.54 3.27
N CYS A 8 4.21 -8.54 3.02
CA CYS A 8 3.77 -9.89 2.62
C CYS A 8 2.85 -10.55 3.68
N ALA A 9 3.01 -10.19 4.95
CA ALA A 9 2.12 -10.62 6.04
C ALA A 9 0.86 -9.74 6.18
N GLY A 10 0.65 -8.78 5.27
CA GLY A 10 -0.48 -7.84 5.29
C GLY A 10 -0.31 -6.66 6.26
N LEU A 11 0.92 -6.39 6.73
CA LEU A 11 1.18 -5.38 7.76
C LEU A 11 2.10 -4.26 7.26
N VAL A 12 1.74 -3.03 7.58
CA VAL A 12 2.61 -1.84 7.50
C VAL A 12 2.92 -1.40 8.92
N HIS A 13 4.19 -1.12 9.21
CA HIS A 13 4.61 -0.74 10.57
C HIS A 13 3.94 0.55 11.07
N GLY A 14 3.84 1.55 10.20
CA GLY A 14 3.12 2.78 10.51
C GLY A 14 3.85 3.77 11.41
N ASP A 15 5.13 3.53 11.75
CA ASP A 15 6.04 4.48 12.40
C ASP A 15 7.50 4.01 12.35
N LEU A 16 7.96 3.47 11.22
CA LEU A 16 9.30 2.87 11.17
C LEU A 16 10.38 3.95 11.06
N SER A 17 11.42 3.80 11.89
CA SER A 17 12.63 4.62 11.92
C SER A 17 13.81 3.83 12.48
N GLU A 18 14.99 4.42 12.45
CA GLU A 18 16.21 3.86 13.05
C GLU A 18 16.08 3.57 14.55
N PHE A 19 15.17 4.25 15.25
CA PHE A 19 14.94 4.07 16.68
C PHE A 19 14.10 2.82 16.99
N ASN A 20 13.33 2.35 16.00
CA ASN A 20 12.43 1.19 16.12
C ASN A 20 13.06 -0.08 15.53
N VAL A 21 14.38 -0.07 15.32
CA VAL A 21 15.16 -1.23 14.87
C VAL A 21 16.29 -1.49 15.86
N LEU A 22 16.24 -2.63 16.53
CA LEU A 22 17.32 -3.14 17.37
C LEU A 22 18.24 -4.01 16.53
N VAL A 23 19.55 -3.96 16.75
CA VAL A 23 20.51 -4.78 16.00
C VAL A 23 21.41 -5.53 16.97
N ASP A 24 21.48 -6.86 16.82
CA ASP A 24 22.38 -7.72 17.58
C ASP A 24 23.20 -8.66 16.66
N GLU A 25 23.83 -9.68 17.24
CA GLU A 25 24.66 -10.65 16.51
C GLU A 25 23.86 -11.54 15.52
N TYR A 26 22.53 -11.63 15.67
CA TYR A 26 21.64 -12.39 14.80
C TYR A 26 21.02 -11.51 13.71
N GLY A 27 21.03 -10.18 13.87
CA GLY A 27 20.61 -9.21 12.87
C GLY A 27 19.63 -8.17 13.40
N PRO A 28 18.96 -7.42 12.50
CA PRO A 28 18.01 -6.40 12.89
C PRO A 28 16.65 -6.99 13.30
N VAL A 29 16.08 -6.47 14.38
CA VAL A 29 14.75 -6.79 14.92
C VAL A 29 13.91 -5.51 14.94
N ILE A 30 12.76 -5.56 14.29
CA ILE A 30 11.78 -4.47 14.27
C ILE A 30 10.91 -4.57 15.53
N ILE A 31 10.73 -3.43 16.22
CA ILE A 31 9.94 -3.32 17.46
C ILE A 31 8.88 -2.22 17.33
N ASP A 32 8.06 -2.04 18.36
CA ASP A 32 7.05 -0.98 18.45
C ASP A 32 5.94 -1.08 17.38
N LEU A 33 5.17 -2.17 17.47
CA LEU A 33 4.05 -2.46 16.56
C LEU A 33 2.64 -1.92 16.95
N PRO A 34 2.40 -1.11 18.02
CA PRO A 34 1.03 -0.65 18.30
C PRO A 34 0.47 0.31 17.23
N GLN A 35 1.34 0.89 16.39
CA GLN A 35 0.97 1.71 15.24
C GLN A 35 0.87 0.91 13.93
N ALA A 36 1.11 -0.41 13.96
CA ALA A 36 1.02 -1.24 12.78
C ALA A 36 -0.41 -1.31 12.28
N VAL A 37 -0.57 -1.21 10.96
CA VAL A 37 -1.86 -1.21 10.29
C VAL A 37 -1.94 -2.34 9.27
N ASP A 38 -3.16 -2.82 9.04
CA ASP A 38 -3.48 -3.73 7.96
C ASP A 38 -3.33 -3.00 6.61
N ALA A 39 -2.53 -3.59 5.72
CA ALA A 39 -2.19 -3.00 4.43
C ALA A 39 -3.39 -2.97 3.46
N ALA A 40 -4.30 -3.93 3.55
CA ALA A 40 -5.46 -4.04 2.68
C ALA A 40 -6.67 -3.26 3.21
N ALA A 41 -6.80 -3.15 4.54
CA ALA A 41 -7.95 -2.48 5.17
C ALA A 41 -7.76 -0.98 5.42
N ASN A 42 -6.58 -0.42 5.16
CA ASN A 42 -6.28 1.00 5.42
C ASN A 42 -5.89 1.75 4.14
N ASN A 43 -6.74 2.69 3.71
CA ASN A 43 -6.51 3.54 2.54
C ASN A 43 -5.23 4.40 2.62
N ASN A 44 -4.64 4.54 3.81
CA ASN A 44 -3.38 5.27 4.01
C ASN A 44 -2.15 4.36 4.06
N ALA A 45 -2.31 3.03 3.93
CA ALA A 45 -1.23 2.06 4.05
C ALA A 45 -0.08 2.34 3.08
N GLU A 46 -0.36 2.68 1.83
CA GLU A 46 0.65 3.06 0.84
C GLU A 46 1.55 4.20 1.34
N ARG A 47 0.91 5.29 1.77
CA ARG A 47 1.62 6.49 2.24
C ARG A 47 2.41 6.20 3.50
N MET A 48 1.86 5.38 4.40
CA MET A 48 2.53 4.97 5.63
C MET A 48 3.76 4.10 5.32
N LEU A 49 3.63 3.13 4.42
CA LEU A 49 4.75 2.31 3.95
C LEU A 49 5.82 3.17 3.30
N ALA A 50 5.42 4.09 2.42
CA ALA A 50 6.35 4.96 1.72
C ALA A 50 7.13 5.82 2.72
N ARG A 51 6.47 6.37 3.75
CA ARG A 51 7.15 7.12 4.81
C ARG A 51 8.13 6.22 5.58
N ASP A 52 7.70 5.04 5.99
CA ASP A 52 8.51 4.07 6.75
C ASP A 52 9.78 3.68 5.97
N VAL A 53 9.64 3.32 4.68
CA VAL A 53 10.77 2.96 3.80
C VAL A 53 11.67 4.17 3.53
N ASN A 54 11.10 5.35 3.29
CA ASN A 54 11.89 6.55 2.98
C ASN A 54 12.65 7.07 4.20
N ASN A 55 12.10 6.96 5.41
CA ASN A 55 12.81 7.28 6.66
C ASN A 55 14.07 6.41 6.79
N MET A 56 13.89 5.10 6.64
CA MET A 56 15.00 4.14 6.72
C MET A 56 16.04 4.37 5.62
N THR A 57 15.59 4.57 4.37
CA THR A 57 16.46 4.84 3.23
C THR A 57 17.27 6.12 3.44
N SER A 58 16.62 7.18 3.94
CA SER A 58 17.27 8.46 4.21
C SER A 58 18.31 8.37 5.33
N TYR A 59 18.00 7.64 6.40
CA TYR A 59 18.94 7.41 7.49
C TYR A 59 20.17 6.63 7.02
N TYR A 60 19.97 5.48 6.35
CA TYR A 60 21.09 4.67 5.88
C TYR A 60 21.88 5.33 4.75
N ALA A 61 21.25 6.21 3.96
CA ALA A 61 21.93 7.02 2.96
C ALA A 61 23.01 7.97 3.51
N LEU A 62 23.04 8.20 4.84
CA LEU A 62 24.16 8.89 5.50
C LEU A 62 25.45 8.07 5.48
N PHE A 63 25.33 6.74 5.42
CA PHE A 63 26.43 5.78 5.46
C PHE A 63 26.66 5.08 4.12
N ALA A 64 25.61 4.89 3.33
CA ALA A 64 25.63 4.28 2.00
C ALA A 64 24.99 5.25 0.98
N PRO A 65 25.75 6.21 0.43
CA PRO A 65 25.24 7.22 -0.49
C PRO A 65 24.53 6.67 -1.73
N GLU A 66 24.84 5.45 -2.16
CA GLU A 66 24.18 4.73 -3.25
C GLU A 66 22.68 4.51 -3.01
N LEU A 67 22.21 4.57 -1.76
CA LEU A 67 20.79 4.52 -1.44
C LEU A 67 20.05 5.82 -1.80
N LYS A 68 20.79 6.94 -1.98
CA LYS A 68 20.20 8.22 -2.37
C LYS A 68 19.62 8.12 -3.77
N GLY A 69 18.32 8.37 -3.89
CA GLY A 69 17.60 8.32 -5.16
C GLY A 69 17.04 6.95 -5.51
N THR A 70 17.25 5.93 -4.68
CA THR A 70 16.48 4.68 -4.80
C THR A 70 15.02 4.91 -4.44
N GLN A 71 14.13 4.14 -5.05
CA GLN A 71 12.67 4.25 -4.92
C GLN A 71 12.04 2.95 -4.41
N TYR A 72 12.69 2.31 -3.43
CA TYR A 72 12.21 1.06 -2.83
C TYR A 72 10.76 1.14 -2.34
N ALA A 73 10.33 2.28 -1.81
CA ALA A 73 8.96 2.49 -1.35
C ALA A 73 7.93 2.18 -2.45
N LYS A 74 8.15 2.76 -3.64
CA LYS A 74 7.24 2.64 -4.78
C LYS A 74 7.34 1.26 -5.41
N GLU A 75 8.57 0.74 -5.57
CA GLU A 75 8.80 -0.61 -6.07
C GLU A 75 8.09 -1.67 -5.22
N ILE A 76 8.25 -1.61 -3.89
CA ILE A 76 7.60 -2.56 -2.98
C ILE A 76 6.07 -2.47 -3.08
N TRP A 77 5.52 -1.25 -3.13
CA TRP A 77 4.07 -1.07 -3.20
C TRP A 77 3.48 -1.54 -4.53
N ALA A 78 4.11 -1.23 -5.65
CA ALA A 78 3.65 -1.67 -6.97
C ALA A 78 3.61 -3.20 -7.07
N LEU A 79 4.67 -3.88 -6.63
CA LEU A 79 4.70 -5.34 -6.56
C LEU A 79 3.59 -5.90 -5.65
N TYR A 80 3.25 -5.19 -4.57
CA TYR A 80 2.16 -5.59 -3.68
C TYR A 80 0.78 -5.44 -4.36
N GLU A 81 0.52 -4.31 -5.02
CA GLU A 81 -0.72 -4.05 -5.75
C GLU A 81 -0.94 -5.00 -6.92
N GLU A 82 0.15 -5.36 -7.62
CA GLU A 82 0.13 -6.32 -8.73
C GLU A 82 -0.01 -7.78 -8.24
N GLY A 83 0.08 -8.03 -6.94
CA GLY A 83 0.04 -9.37 -6.34
C GLY A 83 1.31 -10.18 -6.59
N GLU A 84 2.38 -9.54 -7.06
CA GLU A 84 3.67 -10.15 -7.36
C GLU A 84 4.66 -10.09 -6.18
N LEU A 85 4.32 -9.41 -5.08
CA LEU A 85 5.20 -9.34 -3.92
C LEU A 85 5.27 -10.68 -3.17
N HIS A 86 6.48 -11.25 -3.09
CA HIS A 86 6.76 -12.44 -2.29
C HIS A 86 8.11 -12.36 -1.55
N PRO A 87 8.31 -13.17 -0.49
CA PRO A 87 9.52 -13.12 0.35
C PRO A 87 10.84 -13.31 -0.40
N GLU A 88 10.82 -13.93 -1.57
CA GLU A 88 12.02 -14.20 -2.39
C GLU A 88 12.32 -13.12 -3.44
N VAL A 89 11.40 -12.18 -3.71
CA VAL A 89 11.63 -11.09 -4.69
C VAL A 89 12.86 -10.27 -4.31
N GLU A 90 13.80 -10.15 -5.23
CA GLU A 90 14.92 -9.22 -5.10
C GLU A 90 14.45 -7.83 -5.52
N LEU A 91 14.68 -6.85 -4.64
CA LEU A 91 14.35 -5.46 -4.90
C LEU A 91 15.55 -4.79 -5.56
N THR A 92 15.30 -4.04 -6.61
CA THR A 92 16.30 -3.33 -7.41
C THR A 92 16.55 -1.92 -6.89
N GLY A 93 15.59 -1.34 -6.17
CA GLY A 93 15.60 0.05 -5.76
C GLY A 93 15.31 1.02 -6.90
N HIS A 94 14.98 0.51 -8.09
CA HIS A 94 14.62 1.30 -9.26
C HIS A 94 13.14 1.16 -9.54
N PHE A 95 12.46 2.30 -9.69
CA PHE A 95 11.04 2.33 -10.02
C PHE A 95 10.80 3.40 -11.09
N GLU A 96 10.21 2.98 -12.22
CA GLU A 96 9.71 3.90 -13.24
C GLU A 96 8.23 4.18 -12.94
N GLU A 97 7.93 5.42 -12.55
CA GLU A 97 6.54 5.84 -12.40
C GLU A 97 5.84 5.88 -13.76
N SER A 98 4.71 5.16 -13.86
CA SER A 98 3.77 5.40 -14.94
C SER A 98 3.18 6.80 -14.77
N THR A 99 3.41 7.68 -15.74
CA THR A 99 2.82 9.03 -15.78
C THR A 99 1.43 9.03 -16.42
N GLN A 100 0.87 7.85 -16.72
CA GLN A 100 -0.48 7.75 -17.27
C GLN A 100 -1.50 8.13 -16.19
N ALA A 101 -2.35 9.11 -16.49
CA ALA A 101 -3.45 9.47 -15.63
C ALA A 101 -4.42 8.29 -15.51
N ALA A 102 -4.88 8.00 -14.29
CA ALA A 102 -5.92 7.00 -14.07
C ALA A 102 -7.18 7.38 -14.85
N ASP A 103 -7.82 6.40 -15.48
CA ASP A 103 -9.07 6.60 -16.21
C ASP A 103 -10.23 6.71 -15.21
N VAL A 104 -10.45 7.93 -14.70
CA VAL A 104 -11.52 8.24 -13.75
C VAL A 104 -12.90 8.13 -14.41
N ASP A 105 -12.98 8.25 -15.74
CA ASP A 105 -14.25 8.19 -16.47
C ASP A 105 -14.86 6.78 -16.41
N VAL A 106 -14.03 5.73 -16.52
CA VAL A 106 -14.50 4.33 -16.37
C VAL A 106 -15.09 4.09 -14.98
N VAL A 107 -14.42 4.54 -13.92
CA VAL A 107 -14.90 4.38 -12.54
C VAL A 107 -16.22 5.13 -12.33
N LEU A 108 -16.34 6.35 -12.86
CA LEU A 108 -17.58 7.12 -12.79
C LEU A 108 -18.73 6.45 -13.54
N GLN A 109 -18.46 5.83 -14.70
CA GLN A 109 -19.46 5.09 -15.46
C GLN A 109 -19.99 3.87 -14.70
N GLU A 110 -19.11 3.11 -14.04
CA GLU A 110 -19.52 1.95 -13.22
C GLU A 110 -20.40 2.37 -12.03
N ILE A 111 -20.03 3.44 -11.33
CA ILE A 111 -20.83 3.99 -10.22
C ILE A 111 -22.21 4.43 -10.70
N GLN A 112 -22.27 5.11 -11.85
CA GLN A 112 -23.53 5.55 -12.44
C GLN A 112 -24.43 4.37 -12.82
N ALA A 113 -23.86 3.32 -13.45
CA ALA A 113 -24.61 2.13 -13.81
C ALA A 113 -25.20 1.43 -12.58
N ALA A 114 -24.41 1.24 -11.51
CA ALA A 114 -24.87 0.64 -10.26
C ALA A 114 -25.99 1.47 -9.59
N LEU A 115 -25.91 2.80 -9.66
CA LEU A 115 -26.94 3.69 -9.13
C LEU A 115 -28.24 3.60 -9.92
N THR A 116 -28.16 3.54 -11.26
CA THR A 116 -29.33 3.38 -12.12
C THR A 116 -30.05 2.06 -11.86
N GLU A 117 -29.31 0.95 -11.75
CA GLU A 117 -29.89 -0.37 -11.45
C GLU A 117 -30.62 -0.37 -10.09
N GLU A 118 -30.06 0.27 -9.06
CA GLU A 118 -30.69 0.37 -7.74
C GLU A 118 -31.94 1.25 -7.78
N LEU A 119 -31.95 2.36 -8.53
CA LEU A 119 -33.14 3.20 -8.71
C LEU A 119 -34.27 2.43 -9.38
N GLU A 120 -33.99 1.72 -10.48
CA GLU A 120 -35.00 0.90 -11.17
C GLU A 120 -35.55 -0.20 -10.27
N ARG A 121 -34.70 -0.80 -9.42
CA ARG A 121 -35.14 -1.78 -8.43
C ARG A 121 -36.10 -1.16 -7.41
N GLN A 122 -35.80 0.03 -6.90
CA GLN A 122 -36.66 0.73 -5.95
C GLN A 122 -38.00 1.15 -6.56
N GLU A 123 -38.01 1.57 -7.84
CA GLU A 123 -39.24 1.86 -8.56
C GLU A 123 -40.12 0.61 -8.69
N ARG A 124 -39.56 -0.53 -9.12
CA ARG A 124 -40.31 -1.80 -9.19
C ARG A 124 -40.91 -2.21 -7.84
N LEU A 125 -40.18 -1.99 -6.74
CA LEU A 125 -40.68 -2.28 -5.39
C LEU A 125 -41.83 -1.35 -4.98
N ARG A 126 -41.70 -0.04 -5.27
CA ARG A 126 -42.75 0.95 -5.01
C ARG A 126 -44.02 0.67 -5.81
N GLU A 127 -43.88 0.37 -7.10
CA GLU A 127 -45.02 0.02 -7.95
C GLU A 127 -45.73 -1.24 -7.42
N ALA A 128 -44.97 -2.24 -6.95
CA ALA A 128 -45.55 -3.45 -6.36
C ALA A 128 -46.26 -3.19 -5.02
N GLU A 129 -45.78 -2.25 -4.20
CA GLU A 129 -46.46 -1.81 -2.97
C GLU A 129 -47.72 -0.98 -3.24
N GLU A 130 -47.73 -0.13 -4.27
CA GLU A 130 -48.93 0.64 -4.66
C GLU A 130 -50.03 -0.21 -5.32
N LEU A 131 -49.66 -1.35 -5.92
CA LEU A 131 -50.59 -2.30 -6.54
C LEU A 131 -51.16 -3.34 -5.57
N ALA A 132 -50.68 -3.40 -4.32
CA ALA A 132 -51.09 -4.35 -3.27
C ALA A 132 -52.18 -3.78 -2.35
#